data_AF-A0A1Q4YPV0-F1
#
_entry.id   AF-A0A1Q4YPV0-F1
#
_cell.length_a   1.000
_cell.length_b   1.000
_cell.length_c   1.000
_cell.angle_alpha   90.00
_cell.angle_beta   90.00
_cell.angle_gamma   90.00
#
_symmetry.space_group_name_H-M   'P 1'
#
loop_
_entity.id
_entity.type
_entity.pdbx_description
1 polymer ?
#
loop_
_entity_poly.entity_id
_entity_poly.type
_entity_poly.pdbx_seq_one_letter_code
_entity_poly.pdbx_strand_id
1 'polypeptide(L)'
;MATPFGRRIAQEIRFPGTTAVAPLYGLGELPNGLRVCAFEVAEERTTALRPRDAATSYDLGAGCSTRPPIVVNMDDPNAPITRGGPPQPVTPGEPVQGRETVYLESNGYRQLWVLNAVNGTAVRVAGEVPPADLYAVAERLILPA
;
A
#
# COMPACT_ATOMS: atom_id res chain seq x y z
N MET A 1 -1.59 -28.92 16.87
CA MET A 1 -1.94 -27.50 16.98
C MET A 1 -1.15 -26.75 15.90
N ALA A 2 -1.85 -26.22 14.90
CA ALA A 2 -1.20 -25.56 13.77
C ALA A 2 -0.66 -24.19 14.21
N THR A 3 0.64 -23.98 14.05
CA THR A 3 1.29 -22.69 14.30
C THR A 3 0.64 -21.64 13.37
N PRO A 4 0.17 -20.49 13.88
CA PRO A 4 -0.39 -19.45 13.03
C PRO A 4 0.65 -19.01 11.99
N PHE A 5 0.23 -18.86 10.72
CA PHE A 5 1.10 -18.52 9.58
C PHE A 5 1.96 -17.27 9.81
N GLY A 6 1.48 -16.30 10.60
CA GLY A 6 2.23 -15.09 10.96
C GLY A 6 3.54 -15.37 11.70
N ARG A 7 3.61 -16.46 12.49
CA ARG A 7 4.83 -16.86 13.19
C ARG A 7 5.88 -17.45 12.23
N ARG A 8 5.46 -17.91 11.05
CA ARG A 8 6.30 -18.54 10.04
C ARG A 8 7.00 -17.50 9.15
N ILE A 9 6.29 -16.43 8.78
CA ILE A 9 6.86 -15.30 8.01
C ILE A 9 7.94 -14.58 8.84
N ALA A 10 7.67 -14.33 10.12
CA ALA A 10 8.64 -13.70 11.03
C ALA A 10 9.90 -14.56 11.31
N GLN A 11 9.86 -15.87 11.08
CA GLN A 11 11.01 -16.77 11.25
C GLN A 11 11.90 -16.85 10.00
N GLU A 12 11.32 -16.66 8.82
CA GLU A 12 12.00 -16.80 7.51
C GLU A 12 12.60 -15.49 7.00
N ILE A 13 12.14 -14.33 7.47
CA ILE A 13 12.78 -13.04 7.17
C ILE A 13 13.94 -12.83 8.14
N ARG A 14 15.16 -13.12 7.68
CA ARG A 14 16.40 -12.76 8.38
C ARG A 14 17.09 -11.62 7.65
N PHE A 15 17.10 -10.43 8.25
CA PHE A 15 18.02 -9.38 7.85
C PHE A 15 19.43 -9.79 8.31
N PRO A 16 20.45 -9.76 7.44
CA PRO A 16 21.82 -10.03 7.89
C PRO A 16 22.22 -8.98 8.94
N GLY A 17 22.49 -9.41 10.18
CA GLY A 17 22.93 -8.55 11.29
C GLY A 17 21.85 -8.26 12.34
N THR A 18 21.98 -7.11 13.03
CA THR A 18 21.00 -6.54 13.99
C THR A 18 20.08 -5.52 13.34
N THR A 19 20.03 -5.49 12.00
CA THR A 19 19.28 -4.49 11.24
C THR A 19 17.79 -4.69 11.46
N ALA A 20 17.18 -3.77 12.22
CA ALA A 20 15.75 -3.66 12.34
C ALA A 20 15.22 -2.81 11.19
N VAL A 21 14.32 -3.37 10.38
CA VAL A 21 13.59 -2.63 9.36
C VAL A 21 12.26 -2.21 9.96
N ALA A 22 12.04 -0.91 10.08
CA ALA A 22 10.80 -0.33 10.60
C ALA A 22 9.99 0.24 9.43
N PRO A 23 8.92 -0.42 8.97
CA PRO A 23 8.03 0.18 7.99
C PRO A 23 7.31 1.38 8.61
N LEU A 24 7.01 2.40 7.80
CA LEU A 24 6.28 3.59 8.25
C LEU A 24 4.79 3.31 8.51
N TYR A 25 4.26 2.25 7.91
CA TYR A 25 2.90 1.76 8.14
C TYR A 25 2.83 0.26 7.86
N GLY A 26 1.89 -0.42 8.52
CA GLY A 26 1.72 -1.86 8.42
C GLY A 26 0.49 -2.28 7.60
N LEU A 27 0.36 -3.58 7.40
CA LEU A 27 -0.87 -4.23 6.96
C LEU A 27 -1.34 -5.19 8.05
N GLY A 28 -2.61 -5.09 8.40
CA GLY A 28 -3.32 -6.06 9.23
C GLY A 28 -3.64 -7.35 8.46
N GLU A 29 -4.62 -8.10 8.95
CA GLU A 29 -5.09 -9.31 8.26
C GLU A 29 -5.70 -8.93 6.89
N LEU A 30 -5.14 -9.52 5.83
CA LEU A 30 -5.52 -9.23 4.45
C LEU A 30 -6.85 -9.89 4.06
N PRO A 31 -7.73 -9.18 3.34
CA PRO A 31 -9.02 -9.71 2.93
C PRO A 31 -8.91 -10.67 1.74
N ASN A 32 -9.99 -11.42 1.46
CA ASN A 32 -10.20 -12.14 0.20
C ASN A 32 -9.07 -13.11 -0.20
N GLY A 33 -8.36 -13.67 0.79
CA GLY A 33 -7.27 -14.60 0.57
C GLY A 33 -6.00 -13.96 -0.02
N LEU A 34 -5.91 -12.62 -0.05
CA LEU A 34 -4.73 -11.90 -0.48
C LEU A 34 -3.53 -12.20 0.43
N ARG A 35 -2.34 -12.15 -0.17
CA ARG A 35 -1.06 -12.36 0.50
C ARG A 35 -0.08 -11.28 0.07
N VAL A 36 0.86 -10.98 0.95
CA VAL A 36 2.02 -10.14 0.60
C VAL A 36 2.93 -10.95 -0.33
N CYS A 37 3.14 -10.45 -1.53
CA CYS A 37 3.96 -11.05 -2.57
C CYS A 37 5.31 -10.36 -2.74
N ALA A 38 5.37 -9.06 -2.47
CA ALA A 38 6.61 -8.32 -2.31
C ALA A 38 6.43 -7.27 -1.22
N PHE A 39 7.55 -6.91 -0.59
CA PHE A 39 7.63 -5.88 0.45
C PHE A 39 8.95 -5.14 0.28
N GLU A 40 8.88 -3.81 0.28
CA GLU A 40 10.05 -2.95 0.20
C GLU A 40 10.00 -1.90 1.32
N VAL A 41 11.15 -1.66 1.92
CA VAL A 41 11.40 -0.53 2.82
C VAL A 41 12.73 0.07 2.41
N ALA A 42 12.69 1.32 1.97
CA ALA A 42 13.90 2.08 1.73
C ALA A 42 14.46 2.59 3.06
N GLU A 43 15.78 2.48 3.26
CA GLU A 43 16.47 3.18 4.33
C GLU A 43 16.32 4.70 4.13
N GLU A 44 16.05 5.41 5.23
CA GLU A 44 16.03 6.86 5.29
C GLU A 44 17.42 7.41 4.91
N ARG A 45 17.66 7.65 3.61
CA ARG A 45 18.91 8.26 3.18
C ARG A 45 18.89 9.72 3.62
N THR A 46 19.76 10.02 4.58
CA THR A 46 20.11 11.35 5.04
C THR A 46 20.53 12.24 3.87
N THR A 47 19.58 12.92 3.23
CA THR A 47 19.71 14.24 2.59
C THR A 47 18.39 14.56 1.85
N ALA A 48 17.62 15.49 2.43
CA ALA A 48 16.42 16.11 1.84
C ALA A 48 15.33 15.13 1.36
N LEU A 49 14.52 14.66 2.33
CA LEU A 49 13.27 13.91 2.11
C LEU A 49 12.40 14.53 1.02
N ARG A 50 12.40 13.95 -0.19
CA ARG A 50 11.20 14.03 -1.02
C ARG A 50 10.22 13.00 -0.47
N PRO A 51 8.90 13.27 -0.44
CA PRO A 51 7.87 12.32 0.04
C PRO A 51 7.90 10.93 -0.60
N ARG A 52 8.67 10.74 -1.69
CA ARG A 52 8.83 9.48 -2.42
C ARG A 52 9.99 8.60 -1.96
N ASP A 53 10.90 9.09 -1.11
CA ASP A 53 12.20 8.44 -0.85
C ASP A 53 12.27 7.63 0.47
N ALA A 54 11.17 7.53 1.22
CA ALA A 54 11.07 6.72 2.44
C ALA A 54 9.87 5.74 2.37
N ALA A 55 9.63 5.14 1.21
CA ALA A 55 8.34 4.51 0.93
C ALA A 55 8.31 3.03 1.31
N THR A 56 7.78 2.69 2.47
CA THR A 56 7.22 1.35 2.69
C THR A 56 6.25 1.03 1.54
N SER A 57 6.39 -0.14 0.93
CA SER A 57 5.49 -0.61 -0.13
C SER A 57 5.18 -2.11 -0.01
N TYR A 58 4.01 -2.51 -0.50
CA TYR A 58 3.56 -3.88 -0.53
C TYR A 58 2.93 -4.21 -1.88
N ASP A 59 3.29 -5.34 -2.47
CA ASP A 59 2.54 -5.95 -3.57
C ASP A 59 1.70 -7.09 -3.00
N LEU A 60 0.39 -7.07 -3.27
CA LEU A 60 -0.56 -8.05 -2.78
C LEU A 60 -1.18 -8.86 -3.92
N GLY A 61 -1.41 -10.14 -3.69
CA GLY A 61 -2.11 -11.00 -4.65
C GLY A 61 -2.66 -12.27 -4.00
N ALA A 62 -3.69 -12.86 -4.62
CA ALA A 62 -4.18 -14.19 -4.23
C ALA A 62 -3.14 -15.29 -4.52
N GLY A 63 -2.24 -15.02 -5.48
CA GLY A 63 -1.03 -15.78 -5.75
C GLY A 63 0.08 -14.85 -6.26
N CYS A 64 1.32 -15.14 -5.89
CA CYS A 64 2.47 -14.27 -6.20
C CYS A 64 3.09 -14.52 -7.59
N SER A 65 2.54 -15.48 -8.34
CA SER A 65 2.89 -15.77 -9.73
C SER A 65 2.00 -15.04 -10.74
N THR A 66 0.86 -14.50 -10.32
CA THR A 66 -0.09 -13.78 -11.19
C THR A 66 0.11 -12.27 -11.07
N ARG A 67 0.22 -11.58 -12.21
CA ARG A 67 0.35 -10.11 -12.32
C ARG A 67 -0.82 -9.55 -13.15
N PRO A 68 -1.26 -8.29 -12.92
CA PRO A 68 -0.69 -7.31 -11.98
C PRO A 68 -1.16 -7.47 -10.52
N PRO A 69 -0.31 -7.16 -9.53
CA PRO A 69 -0.70 -7.18 -8.11
C PRO A 69 -1.57 -5.96 -7.74
N ILE A 70 -2.15 -6.00 -6.54
CA ILE A 70 -2.58 -4.77 -5.85
C ILE A 70 -1.34 -4.16 -5.21
N VAL A 71 -1.04 -2.91 -5.53
CA VAL A 71 0.10 -2.17 -4.99
C VAL A 71 -0.37 -1.26 -3.87
N VAL A 72 0.31 -1.32 -2.73
CA VAL A 72 0.14 -0.40 -1.60
C VAL A 72 1.44 0.38 -1.41
N ASN A 73 1.39 1.70 -1.56
CA ASN A 73 2.58 2.53 -1.45
C ASN A 73 2.21 3.97 -1.03
N MET A 74 3.16 4.72 -0.47
CA MET A 74 2.97 6.17 -0.35
C MET A 74 3.03 6.81 -1.74
N ASP A 75 2.11 7.72 -2.02
CA ASP A 75 2.05 8.45 -3.29
C ASP A 75 1.35 9.80 -3.13
N ASP A 76 1.67 10.73 -4.02
CA ASP A 76 1.03 12.05 -4.05
C ASP A 76 -0.28 11.98 -4.85
N PRO A 77 -1.45 12.21 -4.22
CA PRO A 77 -2.74 12.15 -4.90
C PRO A 77 -2.91 13.25 -5.97
N ASN A 78 -2.09 14.31 -5.94
CA ASN A 78 -2.11 15.40 -6.91
C ASN A 78 -1.09 15.23 -8.05
N ALA A 79 -0.24 14.20 -7.99
CA ALA A 79 0.71 13.94 -9.06
C ALA A 79 -0.04 13.62 -10.37
N PRO A 80 0.45 14.04 -11.55
CA PRO A 80 -0.19 13.70 -12.82
C PRO A 80 -0.29 12.19 -13.01
N ILE A 81 -1.52 11.67 -13.11
CA ILE A 81 -1.76 10.24 -13.29
C ILE A 81 -1.77 9.93 -14.78
N THR A 82 -0.67 9.42 -15.29
CA THR A 82 -0.44 9.17 -16.72
C THR A 82 -0.37 7.67 -17.06
N ARG A 83 -1.45 6.92 -16.84
CA ARG A 83 -1.55 5.56 -17.40
C ARG A 83 -2.05 5.63 -18.85
N GLY A 84 -1.18 6.08 -19.76
CA GLY A 84 -1.41 6.03 -21.22
C GLY A 84 -2.42 7.04 -21.78
N GLY A 85 -2.71 8.13 -21.06
CA GLY A 85 -3.66 9.16 -21.48
C GLY A 85 -3.46 10.48 -20.73
N PRO A 86 -4.26 11.52 -21.04
CA PRO A 86 -4.21 12.79 -20.35
C PRO A 86 -4.54 12.61 -18.85
N PRO A 87 -4.04 13.50 -17.97
CA PRO A 87 -4.33 13.45 -16.54
C PRO A 87 -5.82 13.32 -16.29
N GLN A 88 -6.22 12.31 -15.52
CA GLN A 88 -7.61 12.12 -15.15
C GLN A 88 -7.90 12.82 -13.81
N PRO A 89 -9.06 13.47 -13.65
CA PRO A 89 -9.45 14.06 -12.38
C PRO A 89 -9.69 12.95 -11.35
N VAL A 90 -9.10 13.10 -10.16
CA VAL A 90 -9.48 12.31 -8.99
C VAL A 90 -10.83 12.77 -8.47
N THR A 91 -11.58 11.86 -7.86
CA THR A 91 -12.91 12.12 -7.27
C THR A 91 -12.87 11.85 -5.77
N PRO A 92 -13.67 12.54 -4.94
CA PRO A 92 -13.83 12.17 -3.54
C PRO A 92 -14.31 10.71 -3.41
N GLY A 93 -13.70 9.95 -2.51
CA GLY A 93 -14.11 8.57 -2.18
C GLY A 93 -14.76 8.46 -0.81
N GLU A 94 -15.13 7.24 -0.43
CA GLU A 94 -15.60 6.94 0.93
C GLU A 94 -14.46 7.08 1.96
N PRO A 95 -14.71 7.62 3.16
CA PRO A 95 -13.67 7.69 4.19
C PRO A 95 -13.16 6.31 4.60
N VAL A 96 -11.86 6.20 4.85
CA VAL A 96 -11.22 4.97 5.36
C VAL A 96 -10.60 5.26 6.71
N GLN A 97 -10.94 4.47 7.73
CA GLN A 97 -10.46 4.67 9.11
C GLN A 97 -10.63 6.13 9.61
N GLY A 98 -11.74 6.79 9.24
CA GLY A 98 -12.03 8.18 9.59
C GLY A 98 -11.22 9.24 8.81
N ARG A 99 -10.46 8.83 7.79
CA ARG A 99 -9.67 9.71 6.92
C ARG A 99 -10.37 9.88 5.57
N GLU A 100 -10.33 11.10 5.04
CA GLU A 100 -10.79 11.36 3.68
C GLU A 100 -10.01 10.54 2.65
N THR A 101 -10.66 10.22 1.54
CA THR A 101 -10.02 9.52 0.44
C THR A 101 -10.31 10.21 -0.88
N VAL A 102 -9.40 10.01 -1.84
CA VAL A 102 -9.68 10.28 -3.24
C VAL A 102 -9.50 9.02 -4.06
N TYR A 103 -10.27 8.92 -5.13
CA TYR A 103 -10.41 7.74 -5.95
C TYR A 103 -10.27 8.10 -7.42
N LEU A 104 -9.63 7.22 -8.18
CA LEU A 104 -9.58 7.27 -9.63
C LEU A 104 -9.77 5.87 -10.22
N GLU A 105 -10.58 5.80 -11.28
CA GLU A 105 -10.68 4.64 -12.14
C GLU A 105 -10.33 5.00 -13.58
N SER A 106 -9.50 4.17 -14.21
CA SER A 106 -9.16 4.31 -15.63
C SER A 106 -8.88 2.93 -16.24
N ASN A 107 -9.65 2.57 -17.27
CA ASN A 107 -9.49 1.32 -18.03
C ASN A 107 -9.42 0.06 -17.14
N GLY A 108 -10.27 -0.02 -16.10
CA GLY A 108 -10.31 -1.15 -15.17
C GLY A 108 -9.21 -1.16 -14.09
N TYR A 109 -8.22 -0.27 -14.20
CA TYR A 109 -7.25 -0.02 -13.15
C TYR A 109 -7.80 1.04 -12.19
N ARG A 110 -7.77 0.74 -10.90
CA ARG A 110 -8.34 1.59 -9.86
C ARG A 110 -7.25 2.01 -8.89
N GLN A 111 -7.40 3.20 -8.35
CA GLN A 111 -6.49 3.78 -7.37
C GLN A 111 -7.31 4.49 -6.30
N LEU A 112 -7.02 4.19 -5.05
CA LEU A 112 -7.60 4.81 -3.86
C LEU A 112 -6.46 5.39 -3.04
N TRP A 113 -6.52 6.67 -2.70
CA TRP A 113 -5.57 7.31 -1.79
C TRP A 113 -6.26 7.61 -0.47
N VAL A 114 -5.73 7.06 0.62
CA VAL A 114 -6.09 7.44 1.99
C VAL A 114 -5.27 8.66 2.38
N LEU A 115 -5.93 9.81 2.55
CA LEU A 115 -5.28 11.09 2.76
C LEU A 115 -4.70 11.22 4.17
N ASN A 116 -3.64 12.03 4.29
CA ASN A 116 -2.95 12.33 5.55
C ASN A 116 -2.48 11.09 6.34
N ALA A 117 -2.29 9.95 5.66
CA ALA A 117 -2.10 8.64 6.27
C ALA A 117 -0.76 8.49 7.02
N VAL A 118 0.33 9.05 6.48
CA VAL A 118 1.68 8.97 7.08
C VAL A 118 2.36 10.33 6.98
N ASN A 119 2.56 11.01 8.11
CA ASN A 119 3.21 12.33 8.15
C ASN A 119 2.66 13.33 7.11
N GLY A 120 1.32 13.36 6.92
CA GLY A 120 0.66 14.19 5.91
C GLY A 120 0.70 13.65 4.47
N THR A 121 1.43 12.57 4.21
CA THR A 121 1.48 11.90 2.90
C THR A 121 0.36 10.86 2.80
N ALA A 122 -0.23 10.73 1.60
CA ALA A 122 -1.27 9.73 1.36
C ALA A 122 -0.68 8.33 1.13
N VAL A 123 -1.43 7.30 1.53
CA VAL A 123 -1.16 5.91 1.16
C VAL A 123 -2.12 5.52 0.04
N ARG A 124 -1.56 5.10 -1.10
CA ARG A 124 -2.31 4.63 -2.26
C ARG A 124 -2.46 3.11 -2.21
N VAL A 125 -3.66 2.63 -2.50
CA VAL A 125 -3.98 1.23 -2.80
C VAL A 125 -4.48 1.18 -4.25
N ALA A 126 -3.83 0.39 -5.10
CA ALA A 126 -4.08 0.41 -6.54
C ALA A 126 -4.05 -0.98 -7.17
N GLY A 127 -4.92 -1.25 -8.15
CA GLY A 127 -4.92 -2.53 -8.85
C GLY A 127 -6.08 -2.71 -9.84
N GLU A 128 -6.05 -3.82 -10.58
CA GLU A 128 -7.12 -4.23 -11.51
C GLU A 128 -8.13 -5.15 -10.79
N VAL A 129 -8.74 -4.63 -9.72
CA VAL A 129 -9.69 -5.35 -8.85
C VAL A 129 -10.96 -4.51 -8.64
N PRO A 130 -12.08 -5.10 -8.21
CA PRO A 130 -13.26 -4.33 -7.79
C PRO A 130 -12.93 -3.22 -6.78
N PRO A 131 -13.65 -2.07 -6.79
CA PRO A 131 -13.43 -0.98 -5.83
C PRO A 131 -13.48 -1.45 -4.37
N ALA A 132 -14.43 -2.33 -4.04
CA ALA A 132 -14.60 -2.88 -2.71
C ALA A 132 -13.34 -3.59 -2.19
N ASP A 133 -12.52 -4.19 -3.07
CA ASP A 133 -11.28 -4.84 -2.67
C ASP A 133 -10.20 -3.83 -2.29
N LEU A 134 -10.12 -2.69 -2.99
CA LEU A 134 -9.19 -1.61 -2.61
C LEU A 134 -9.56 -1.03 -1.24
N TYR A 135 -10.85 -0.79 -1.00
CA TYR A 135 -11.34 -0.32 0.29
C TYR A 135 -11.10 -1.34 1.40
N ALA A 136 -11.36 -2.63 1.15
CA ALA A 136 -11.10 -3.69 2.12
C ALA A 136 -9.62 -3.81 2.49
N VAL A 137 -8.70 -3.58 1.54
CA VAL A 137 -7.26 -3.50 1.83
C VAL A 137 -6.92 -2.23 2.60
N ALA A 138 -7.47 -1.08 2.20
CA ALA A 138 -7.21 0.21 2.84
C ALA A 138 -7.66 0.24 4.31
N GLU A 139 -8.81 -0.38 4.63
CA GLU A 139 -9.31 -0.56 5.99
C GLU A 139 -8.39 -1.42 6.88
N ARG A 140 -7.45 -2.15 6.28
CA ARG A 140 -6.47 -2.99 7.00
C ARG A 140 -5.11 -2.33 7.11
N LEU A 141 -4.96 -1.06 6.71
CA LEU A 141 -3.74 -0.31 6.97
C LEU A 141 -3.54 -0.12 8.49
N ILE A 142 -2.32 -0.31 8.97
CA ILE A 142 -1.94 0.06 10.33
C ILE A 142 -1.12 1.34 10.21
N LEU A 143 -1.81 2.47 10.37
CA LEU A 143 -1.22 3.80 10.21
C LEU A 143 -0.60 4.29 11.52
N PRO A 144 0.44 5.13 11.46
CA PRO A 144 0.94 5.81 12.65
C PRO A 144 -0.15 6.70 13.26
N ALA A 145 -0.11 6.84 14.58
CA ALA A 145 -1.00 7.70 15.35
C ALA A 145 -0.81 9.18 15.02
#